data_AF-A0A2V3UMW4-F1
#
_entry.id   AF-A0A2V3UMW4-F1
#
_cell.length_a   1.000
_cell.length_b   1.000
_cell.length_c   1.000
_cell.angle_alpha   90.00
_cell.angle_beta   90.00
_cell.angle_gamma   90.00
#
_symmetry.space_group_name_H-M   'P 1'
#
loop_
_entity.id
_entity.type
_entity.pdbx_description
1 polymer ?
#
loop_
_entity_poly.entity_id
_entity_poly.type
_entity_poly.pdbx_seq_one_letter_code
_entity_poly.pdbx_strand_id
1 'polypeptide(L)'
;MAVVAKRAGKPVAEGPLWARNWAKFGKAADRAQLDDILVFHRARGSGHVGLYVGEDYFAFHVLGGSQSDDVTITRIAPGTAASPFAGRSTGKTPVTAKPVQLAASGALSTNEA
;
A
#
# COMPACT_ATOMS: atom_id res chain seq x y z
N MET A 1 10.09 1.49 0.41
CA MET A 1 9.63 0.08 0.38
C MET A 1 10.79 -0.94 0.36
N ALA A 2 11.77 -0.83 -0.53
CA ALA A 2 12.88 -1.79 -0.68
C ALA A 2 13.60 -2.19 0.62
N VAL A 3 13.97 -1.19 1.43
CA VAL A 3 14.64 -1.39 2.72
C VAL A 3 13.74 -2.14 3.72
N VAL A 4 12.44 -1.84 3.73
CA VAL A 4 11.46 -2.51 4.61
C VAL A 4 11.37 -3.99 4.24
N ALA A 5 11.20 -4.31 2.95
CA ALA A 5 11.15 -5.70 2.47
C ALA A 5 12.43 -6.48 2.81
N LYS A 6 13.61 -5.89 2.56
CA LYS A 6 14.91 -6.50 2.89
C LYS A 6 15.05 -6.78 4.38
N ARG A 7 14.69 -5.81 5.24
CA ARG A 7 14.75 -5.97 6.72
C ARG A 7 13.76 -7.00 7.24
N ALA A 8 12.63 -7.19 6.56
CA ALA A 8 11.65 -8.22 6.88
C ALA A 8 12.03 -9.63 6.35
N GLY A 9 13.22 -9.80 5.76
CA GLY A 9 13.65 -11.07 5.18
C GLY A 9 12.84 -11.49 3.94
N LYS A 10 12.19 -10.53 3.29
CA LYS A 10 11.37 -10.74 2.08
C LYS A 10 12.23 -10.49 0.84
N PRO A 11 11.93 -11.13 -0.31
CA PRO A 11 12.49 -10.70 -1.59
C PRO A 11 12.22 -9.21 -1.82
N VAL A 12 12.95 -8.60 -2.72
CA VAL A 12 12.74 -7.21 -3.13
C VAL A 12 12.19 -7.23 -4.55
N ALA A 13 11.20 -6.38 -4.84
CA ALA A 13 10.69 -6.25 -6.20
C ALA A 13 11.82 -5.86 -7.17
N GLU A 14 11.79 -6.40 -8.39
CA GLU A 14 12.71 -6.00 -9.45
C GLU A 14 12.55 -4.51 -9.76
N GLY A 15 13.64 -3.77 -9.93
CA GLY A 15 13.60 -2.31 -10.11
C GLY A 15 12.83 -1.59 -8.99
N PRO A 16 13.25 -1.70 -7.71
CA PRO A 16 12.42 -1.37 -6.55
C PRO A 16 12.16 0.13 -6.33
N LEU A 17 12.79 0.99 -7.12
CA LEU A 17 12.54 2.44 -7.13
C LEU A 17 11.26 2.79 -7.93
N TRP A 18 10.79 1.89 -8.78
CA TRP A 18 9.56 2.08 -9.54
C TRP A 18 8.37 1.56 -8.74
N ALA A 19 7.50 2.47 -8.29
CA ALA A 19 6.32 2.12 -7.49
C ALA A 19 5.47 1.01 -8.14
N ARG A 20 5.29 1.07 -9.46
CA ARG A 20 4.50 0.08 -10.22
C ARG A 20 5.11 -1.32 -10.24
N ASN A 21 6.43 -1.45 -10.08
CA ASN A 21 7.05 -2.79 -10.04
C ASN A 21 6.64 -3.55 -8.78
N TRP A 22 6.26 -2.83 -7.72
CA TRP A 22 5.71 -3.45 -6.51
C TRP A 22 4.37 -4.14 -6.77
N ALA A 23 3.66 -3.85 -7.86
CA ALA A 23 2.44 -4.58 -8.25
C ALA A 23 2.69 -6.08 -8.52
N LYS A 24 3.93 -6.43 -8.88
CA LYS A 24 4.37 -7.80 -9.15
C LYS A 24 4.94 -8.49 -7.90
N PHE A 25 4.94 -7.80 -6.76
CA PHE A 25 5.47 -8.32 -5.52
C PHE A 25 4.51 -9.32 -4.89
N GLY A 26 5.00 -10.53 -4.61
CA GLY A 26 4.21 -11.55 -3.91
C GLY A 26 2.99 -12.03 -4.71
N LYS A 27 1.85 -12.18 -4.03
CA LYS A 27 0.59 -12.68 -4.59
C LYS A 27 -0.46 -11.58 -4.57
N ALA A 28 -1.20 -11.40 -5.66
CA ALA A 28 -2.34 -10.50 -5.69
C ALA A 28 -3.36 -10.86 -4.60
N ALA A 29 -3.90 -9.84 -3.94
CA ALA A 29 -4.94 -9.99 -2.92
C ALA A 29 -6.28 -9.48 -3.46
N ASP A 30 -7.36 -10.24 -3.23
CA ASP A 30 -8.72 -9.83 -3.61
C ASP A 30 -9.24 -8.69 -2.74
N ARG A 31 -8.74 -8.60 -1.50
CA ARG A 31 -9.06 -7.54 -0.55
C ARG A 31 -7.83 -7.14 0.25
N ALA A 32 -7.64 -5.83 0.35
CA ALA A 32 -6.56 -5.23 1.12
C ALA A 32 -6.65 -5.60 2.61
N GLN A 33 -5.50 -5.90 3.19
CA GLN A 33 -5.36 -6.22 4.61
C GLN A 33 -3.94 -5.87 5.09
N LEU A 34 -3.71 -6.01 6.39
CA LEU A 34 -2.38 -5.80 6.97
C LEU A 34 -1.33 -6.65 6.25
N ASP A 35 -0.16 -6.02 6.03
CA ASP A 35 0.99 -6.54 5.27
C ASP A 35 0.85 -6.44 3.73
N ASP A 36 -0.25 -5.91 3.22
CA ASP A 36 -0.39 -5.65 1.79
C ASP A 36 0.28 -4.34 1.38
N ILE A 37 0.88 -4.37 0.19
CA ILE A 37 1.43 -3.21 -0.48
C ILE A 37 0.35 -2.65 -1.42
N LEU A 38 0.01 -1.39 -1.22
CA LEU A 38 -0.92 -0.67 -2.07
C LEU A 38 -0.12 0.08 -3.15
N VAL A 39 -0.42 -0.20 -4.42
CA VAL A 39 0.24 0.45 -5.56
C VAL A 39 -0.74 1.40 -6.23
N PHE A 40 -0.31 2.63 -6.39
CA PHE A 40 -1.08 3.72 -6.95
C PHE A 40 -0.53 4.12 -8.31
N HIS A 41 -1.40 4.22 -9.31
CA HIS A 41 -1.05 4.55 -10.69
C HIS A 41 -1.35 6.01 -11.04
N ARG A 42 -0.30 6.81 -11.28
CA ARG A 42 -0.45 8.20 -11.73
C ARG A 42 -0.41 8.33 -13.25
N ALA A 43 -0.80 9.49 -13.76
CA ALA A 43 -0.61 9.84 -15.17
C ALA A 43 0.87 9.74 -15.59
N ARG A 44 1.11 9.54 -16.89
CA ARG A 44 2.46 9.51 -17.51
C ARG A 44 3.41 8.42 -17.00
N GLY A 45 2.88 7.30 -16.52
CA GLY A 45 3.73 6.15 -16.12
C GLY A 45 4.28 6.22 -14.70
N SER A 46 4.04 7.33 -13.98
CA SER A 46 4.42 7.47 -12.57
C SER A 46 3.48 6.66 -11.66
N GLY A 47 3.89 6.47 -10.42
CA GLY A 47 3.07 5.83 -9.39
C GLY A 47 3.58 6.10 -7.99
N HIS A 48 2.82 5.66 -7.00
CA HIS A 48 3.19 5.68 -5.60
C HIS A 48 2.95 4.31 -4.97
N VAL A 49 3.58 4.05 -3.83
CA VAL A 49 3.44 2.78 -3.12
C VAL A 49 3.46 3.02 -1.62
N GLY A 50 2.53 2.39 -0.91
CA GLY A 50 2.42 2.47 0.54
C GLY A 50 2.00 1.14 1.16
N LEU A 51 2.02 1.06 2.49
CA LEU A 51 1.55 -0.10 3.23
C LEU A 51 0.14 0.12 3.72
N TYR A 52 -0.71 -0.91 3.59
CA TYR A 52 -2.03 -0.89 4.20
C TYR A 52 -1.94 -0.94 5.73
N VAL A 53 -2.62 -0.01 6.39
CA VAL A 53 -2.76 0.02 7.87
C VAL A 53 -4.21 -0.24 8.30
N GLY A 54 -5.17 0.14 7.47
CA GLY A 54 -6.58 -0.06 7.72
C GLY A 54 -7.44 0.58 6.63
N GLU A 55 -8.74 0.61 6.84
CA GLU A 55 -9.71 1.23 5.96
C GLU A 55 -10.87 1.81 6.78
N ASP A 56 -11.54 2.80 6.23
CA ASP A 56 -12.85 3.24 6.67
C ASP A 56 -13.86 3.09 5.52
N TYR A 57 -15.11 3.51 5.74
CA TYR A 57 -16.16 3.38 4.73
C TYR A 57 -15.84 4.08 3.40
N PHE A 58 -15.00 5.11 3.40
CA PHE A 58 -14.69 5.95 2.25
C PHE A 58 -13.24 5.82 1.75
N ALA A 59 -12.31 5.28 2.53
CA ALA A 59 -10.88 5.34 2.22
C ALA A 59 -10.01 4.23 2.82
N PHE A 60 -8.90 3.92 2.16
CA PHE A 60 -7.78 3.19 2.75
C PHE A 60 -6.90 4.11 3.58
N HIS A 61 -6.41 3.62 4.71
CA HIS A 61 -5.39 4.27 5.51
C HIS A 61 -4.03 3.67 5.15
N VAL A 62 -3.16 4.51 4.63
CA VAL A 62 -1.94 4.09 3.94
C VAL A 62 -0.75 4.73 4.61
N LEU A 63 0.19 3.90 5.07
CA LEU A 63 1.50 4.36 5.53
C LEU A 63 2.38 4.59 4.31
N GLY A 64 2.56 5.86 3.96
CA GLY A 64 3.40 6.33 2.86
C GLY A 64 4.75 6.82 3.35
N GLY A 65 5.76 6.76 2.49
CA GLY A 65 7.05 7.43 2.70
C GLY A 65 7.24 8.53 1.66
N SER A 66 7.81 9.66 2.08
CA SER A 66 7.99 10.87 1.27
C SER A 66 6.69 11.53 0.82
N GLN A 67 5.64 11.35 1.60
CA GLN A 67 4.45 12.17 1.49
C GLN A 67 4.74 13.47 2.22
N SER A 68 4.90 14.57 1.48
CA SER A 68 5.36 15.85 2.04
C SER A 68 6.69 15.74 2.81
N ASP A 69 7.64 14.95 2.29
CA ASP A 69 8.94 14.66 2.93
C ASP A 69 8.87 13.99 4.31
N ASP A 70 7.72 13.38 4.64
CA ASP A 70 7.49 12.71 5.92
C ASP A 70 6.98 11.26 5.73
N VAL A 71 6.92 10.53 6.83
CA VAL A 71 6.28 9.21 6.95
C VAL A 71 4.95 9.40 7.65
N THR A 72 3.87 9.39 6.88
CA THR A 72 2.52 9.70 7.37
C THR A 72 1.55 8.56 7.08
N ILE A 73 0.47 8.51 7.87
CA ILE A 73 -0.71 7.70 7.56
C ILE A 73 -1.74 8.62 6.90
N THR A 74 -2.13 8.26 5.69
CA THR A 74 -3.02 9.08 4.86
C THR A 74 -4.22 8.31 4.39
N ARG A 75 -5.37 8.98 4.38
CA ARG A 75 -6.62 8.46 3.86
C ARG A 75 -6.65 8.63 2.33
N ILE A 76 -6.72 7.53 1.59
CA ILE A 76 -6.74 7.51 0.11
C ILE A 76 -8.00 6.78 -0.37
N ALA A 77 -8.77 7.42 -1.25
CA ALA A 77 -10.01 6.84 -1.76
C ALA A 77 -9.77 5.62 -2.68
N PRO A 78 -10.67 4.62 -2.73
CA PRO A 78 -10.50 3.44 -3.59
C PRO A 78 -10.51 3.76 -5.09
N GLY A 79 -11.26 4.79 -5.50
CA GLY A 79 -11.40 5.19 -6.91
C GLY A 79 -10.23 5.99 -7.48
N THR A 80 -9.33 6.47 -6.62
CA THR A 80 -8.11 7.16 -7.03
C THR A 80 -6.99 6.14 -7.20
N ALA A 81 -6.83 5.59 -8.41
CA ALA A 81 -5.61 4.94 -8.89
C ALA A 81 -5.06 3.71 -8.12
N ALA A 82 -5.73 3.22 -7.07
CA ALA A 82 -5.27 2.12 -6.24
C ALA A 82 -5.60 0.76 -6.88
N SER A 83 -4.73 0.28 -7.76
CA SER A 83 -4.81 -1.09 -8.27
C SER A 83 -3.51 -1.47 -8.96
N PRO A 84 -2.87 -2.62 -8.68
CA PRO A 84 -3.35 -3.70 -7.81
C PRO A 84 -2.77 -3.69 -6.38
N PHE A 85 -3.48 -4.36 -5.46
CA PHE A 85 -2.98 -4.77 -4.15
C PHE A 85 -1.96 -5.88 -4.33
N ALA A 86 -0.68 -5.56 -4.14
CA ALA A 86 0.38 -6.55 -4.14
C ALA A 86 0.49 -7.12 -2.73
N GLY A 87 -0.15 -8.28 -2.55
CA GLY A 87 -0.11 -9.00 -1.30
C GLY A 87 1.18 -9.79 -1.11
N ARG A 88 1.55 -9.95 0.15
CA ARG A 88 2.51 -10.87 0.80
C ARG A 88 3.46 -11.66 -0.13
N SER A 89 4.76 -11.39 0.05
CA SER A 89 5.84 -11.97 -0.74
C SER A 89 5.88 -13.50 -0.75
N THR A 90 5.41 -14.15 0.32
CA THR A 90 5.41 -15.61 0.54
C THR A 90 5.13 -15.86 2.03
N GLY A 91 4.11 -16.66 2.35
CA GLY A 91 3.79 -17.09 3.71
C GLY A 91 2.30 -17.37 3.91
N LYS A 92 1.97 -18.30 4.82
CA LYS A 92 0.60 -18.52 5.28
C LYS A 92 0.08 -17.20 5.86
N THR A 93 -1.03 -16.71 5.32
CA THR A 93 -1.75 -15.57 5.88
C THR A 93 -2.11 -15.88 7.33
N PRO A 94 -1.68 -15.07 8.31
CA PRO A 94 -2.17 -15.21 9.67
C PRO A 94 -3.70 -15.13 9.69
N VAL A 95 -4.36 -15.95 10.49
CA VAL A 95 -5.84 -15.95 10.59
C VAL A 95 -6.39 -14.58 11.04
N THR A 96 -5.54 -13.79 11.69
CA THR A 96 -5.80 -12.42 12.12
C THR A 96 -5.69 -11.38 11.01
N ALA A 97 -5.11 -11.73 9.85
CA ALA A 97 -4.99 -10.80 8.75
C ALA A 97 -6.36 -10.62 8.08
N LYS A 98 -7.01 -9.52 8.46
CA LYS A 98 -8.32 -9.10 8.02
C LYS A 98 -8.27 -7.59 7.78
N PRO A 99 -9.18 -7.05 6.96
CA PRO A 99 -9.34 -5.61 6.84
C PRO A 99 -9.59 -5.00 8.22
N VAL A 100 -8.89 -3.90 8.51
CA VAL A 100 -8.97 -3.23 9.81
C VAL A 100 -9.82 -1.99 9.64
N GLN A 101 -10.99 -1.96 10.29
CA GLN A 101 -11.86 -0.78 10.26
C GLN A 101 -11.35 0.28 11.23
N LEU A 102 -11.09 1.48 10.72
CA LEU A 102 -10.61 2.63 11.47
C LEU A 102 -11.65 3.75 11.46
N ALA A 103 -11.52 4.67 12.42
CA ALA A 103 -12.32 5.89 12.42
C ALA A 103 -11.96 6.77 11.22
N ALA A 104 -12.95 7.38 10.58
CA ALA A 104 -12.77 8.32 9.47
C ALA A 104 -12.26 9.70 9.93
N SER A 105 -11.21 9.72 10.77
CA SER A 105 -10.61 10.93 11.32
C SER A 105 -9.46 11.42 10.44
N GLY A 106 -9.34 12.74 10.27
CA GLY A 106 -8.33 13.36 9.43
C GLY A 106 -8.79 13.61 8.00
N ALA A 107 -8.00 14.41 7.28
CA ALA A 107 -8.33 14.80 5.90
C ALA A 107 -8.23 13.61 4.94
N LEU A 108 -9.19 13.50 4.04
CA LEU A 108 -9.08 12.63 2.87
C LEU A 108 -8.09 13.29 1.90
N SER A 109 -7.08 12.54 1.46
CA SER A 109 -6.16 13.09 0.48
C SER A 109 -6.85 13.29 -0.86
N THR A 110 -6.55 14.41 -1.50
CA THR A 110 -6.92 14.69 -2.88
C THR A 110 -5.92 14.05 -3.87
N ASN A 111 -4.92 13.32 -3.38
CA ASN A 111 -3.85 12.69 -4.14
C ASN A 111 -3.47 11.32 -3.52
N GLU A 112 -2.59 10.54 -4.15
CA GLU A 112 -2.20 9.21 -3.63
C GLU A 112 -1.01 9.25 -2.64
N ALA A 113 -0.78 10.43 -2.10
CA ALA A 113 0.16 10.81 -1.05
C ALA A 113 -0.30 12.20 -0.58
#